data_AF-A0A0D0CR25-F1
#
_entry.id   AF-A0A0D0CR25-F1
#
_cell.length_a   1.000
_cell.length_b   1.000
_cell.length_c   1.000
_cell.angle_alpha   90.00
_cell.angle_beta   90.00
_cell.angle_gamma   90.00
#
_symmetry.space_group_name_H-M   'P 1'
#
loop_
_entity.id
_entity.type
_entity.pdbx_description
1 polymer ?
#
loop_
_entity_poly.entity_id
_entity_poly.type
_entity_poly.pdbx_seq_one_letter_code
_entity_poly.pdbx_strand_id
1 'polypeptide(L)'
;SNCMAFAAHHFQLTLSTSFLQALIFNTFIEGATLLSSIPFSLENSFQMGQYMDVLLFSLTKAPSPLSCRNFTCNKFIWWSKQTRPYRTSLPLSCPVCGPLWCWDQPVWSASVGEGSWSVACENPRCSLDGKGVQFIQCGALSGVQPEGSHFITAKKRPSGWMVVMLLDEEIMWFKFLFIFACQLIYFHIAPAARETQSNVTCNDSFLTGDHMNSF
;
A
#
# COMPACT_ATOMS: atom_id res chain seq x y z
N SER A 1 12.10 -4.13 10.96
CA SER A 1 12.09 -4.12 9.49
C SER A 1 10.74 -3.59 9.06
N ASN A 2 10.69 -2.73 8.05
CA ASN A 2 9.45 -2.15 7.57
C ASN A 2 9.28 -2.45 6.09
N CYS A 3 8.06 -2.76 5.67
CA CYS A 3 7.69 -2.94 4.28
C CYS A 3 6.44 -2.14 3.99
N MET A 4 6.41 -1.47 2.84
CA MET A 4 5.25 -0.75 2.36
C MET A 4 4.64 -1.47 1.16
N ALA A 5 3.33 -1.56 1.13
CA ALA A 5 2.58 -2.07 -0.01
C ALA A 5 1.41 -1.14 -0.33
N PHE A 6 0.92 -1.22 -1.57
CA PHE A 6 -0.24 -0.48 -2.03
C PHE A 6 -1.38 -1.47 -2.29
N ALA A 7 -2.53 -1.27 -1.66
CA ALA A 7 -3.71 -2.06 -1.92
C ALA A 7 -4.53 -1.37 -3.01
N ALA A 8 -4.37 -1.84 -4.24
CA ALA A 8 -5.10 -1.39 -5.42
C ALA A 8 -5.35 -2.57 -6.35
N HIS A 9 -6.49 -2.59 -7.05
CA HIS A 9 -6.73 -3.60 -8.10
C HIS A 9 -5.80 -3.40 -9.31
N HIS A 10 -5.54 -2.15 -9.67
CA HIS A 10 -4.63 -1.77 -10.75
C HIS A 10 -3.69 -0.69 -10.24
N PHE A 11 -2.48 -1.09 -9.85
CA PHE A 11 -1.47 -0.15 -9.38
C PHE A 11 -1.02 0.76 -10.52
N GLN A 12 -1.09 2.07 -10.30
CA GLN A 12 -0.63 3.08 -11.26
C GLN A 12 0.51 3.88 -10.64
N LEU A 13 1.73 3.63 -11.14
CA LEU A 13 2.94 4.25 -10.60
C LEU A 13 2.86 5.78 -10.60
N THR A 14 2.32 6.38 -11.67
CA THR A 14 2.17 7.83 -11.83
C THR A 14 1.46 8.50 -10.64
N LEU A 15 0.48 7.83 -10.05
CA LEU A 15 -0.28 8.35 -8.91
C LEU A 15 0.46 8.23 -7.59
N SER A 16 1.43 7.32 -7.51
CA SER A 16 2.27 7.14 -6.33
C SER A 16 3.56 7.96 -6.39
N THR A 17 3.91 8.56 -7.53
CA THR A 17 5.19 9.26 -7.72
C THR A 17 5.39 10.40 -6.72
N SER A 18 4.38 11.27 -6.54
CA SER A 18 4.48 12.38 -5.57
C SER A 18 4.68 11.88 -4.14
N PHE A 19 3.97 10.79 -3.79
CA PHE A 19 4.06 10.16 -2.49
C PHE A 19 5.45 9.56 -2.26
N LEU A 20 5.94 8.76 -3.22
CA LEU A 20 7.25 8.13 -3.14
C LEU A 20 8.37 9.17 -3.08
N GLN A 21 8.27 10.24 -3.87
CA GLN A 21 9.25 11.33 -3.85
C GLN A 21 9.28 12.02 -2.48
N ALA A 22 8.12 12.39 -1.93
CA ALA A 22 8.03 13.00 -0.60
C ALA A 22 8.53 12.05 0.50
N LEU A 23 8.18 10.76 0.41
CA LEU A 23 8.61 9.74 1.37
C LEU A 23 10.12 9.56 1.35
N ILE A 24 10.70 9.41 0.16
CA ILE A 24 12.16 9.25 -0.03
C ILE A 24 12.89 10.48 0.50
N PHE A 25 12.41 11.68 0.14
CA PHE A 25 13.02 12.92 0.59
C PHE A 25 13.04 13.00 2.13
N ASN A 26 11.90 12.82 2.79
CA ASN A 26 11.84 12.94 4.25
C ASN A 26 12.62 11.84 4.97
N THR A 27 12.59 10.60 4.46
CA THR A 27 13.26 9.48 5.14
C THR A 27 14.77 9.47 4.91
N PHE A 28 15.23 9.68 3.67
CA PHE A 28 16.64 9.55 3.32
C PHE A 28 17.41 10.87 3.33
N ILE A 29 16.76 12.00 3.00
CA ILE A 29 17.42 13.31 2.97
C ILE A 29 17.27 14.01 4.32
N GLU A 30 16.06 14.07 4.87
CA GLU A 30 15.83 14.72 6.16
C GLU A 30 16.10 13.81 7.38
N GLY A 31 16.32 12.52 7.16
CA GLY A 31 16.62 11.55 8.23
C GLY A 31 15.44 11.26 9.16
N ALA A 32 14.21 11.60 8.76
CA ALA A 32 13.02 11.29 9.53
C ALA A 32 12.76 9.77 9.54
N THR A 33 12.10 9.28 10.59
CA THR A 33 11.69 7.88 10.61
C THR A 33 10.62 7.61 9.56
N LEU A 34 10.61 6.41 8.96
CA LEU A 34 9.60 6.04 7.97
C LEU A 34 8.16 6.28 8.47
N LEU A 35 7.90 5.95 9.74
CA LEU A 35 6.57 6.12 10.34
C LEU A 35 6.16 7.60 10.43
N SER A 36 7.09 8.49 10.79
CA SER A 36 6.83 9.93 10.83
C SER A 36 6.72 10.57 9.44
N SER A 37 7.41 10.02 8.43
CA SER A 37 7.37 10.54 7.05
C SER A 37 6.06 10.23 6.32
N ILE A 38 5.36 9.16 6.69
CA ILE A 38 4.15 8.71 5.98
C ILE A 38 3.03 9.77 6.03
N PRO A 39 2.59 10.28 7.20
CA PRO A 39 1.50 11.25 7.23
C PRO A 39 1.76 12.49 6.37
N PHE A 40 2.98 13.01 6.42
CA PHE A 40 3.39 14.14 5.60
C PHE A 40 3.36 13.82 4.10
N SER A 41 3.87 12.65 3.72
CA SER A 41 3.91 12.23 2.31
C SER A 41 2.51 11.98 1.75
N LEU A 42 1.61 11.44 2.58
CA LEU A 42 0.21 11.22 2.27
C LEU A 42 -0.58 12.52 2.13
N GLU A 43 -0.32 13.52 2.98
CA GLU A 43 -0.98 14.84 2.89
C GLU A 43 -0.71 15.51 1.54
N ASN A 44 0.50 15.36 1.00
CA ASN A 44 0.89 15.87 -0.31
C ASN A 44 0.39 15.02 -1.50
N SER A 45 -0.27 13.89 -1.24
CA SER A 45 -0.67 12.91 -2.26
C SER A 45 -2.14 12.50 -2.10
N PHE A 46 -3.02 13.49 -1.90
CA PHE A 46 -4.47 13.25 -1.74
C PHE A 46 -5.09 12.47 -2.91
N GLN A 47 -4.58 12.69 -4.12
CA GLN A 47 -5.03 11.97 -5.31
C GLN A 47 -4.81 10.48 -5.11
N MET A 48 -3.62 10.04 -4.70
CA MET A 48 -3.32 8.62 -4.43
C MET A 48 -4.34 7.98 -3.49
N GLY A 49 -4.78 8.70 -2.45
CA GLY A 49 -5.76 8.22 -1.49
C GLY A 49 -7.13 7.90 -2.07
N GLN A 50 -7.51 8.54 -3.17
CA GLN A 50 -8.75 8.21 -3.89
C GLN A 50 -8.66 6.86 -4.63
N TYR A 51 -7.45 6.34 -4.85
CA TYR A 51 -7.19 5.20 -5.73
C TYR A 51 -6.74 3.95 -4.97
N MET A 52 -5.93 4.14 -3.93
CA MET A 52 -5.28 3.04 -3.24
C MET A 52 -5.15 3.31 -1.75
N ASP A 53 -5.17 2.23 -0.98
CA ASP A 53 -4.77 2.27 0.42
C ASP A 53 -3.27 1.99 0.52
N VAL A 54 -2.62 2.58 1.51
CA VAL A 54 -1.21 2.29 1.81
C VAL A 54 -1.16 1.36 3.00
N LEU A 55 -0.43 0.26 2.87
CA LEU A 55 -0.17 -0.70 3.94
C LEU A 55 1.27 -0.53 4.39
N LEU A 56 1.49 -0.29 5.68
CA LEU A 56 2.80 -0.34 6.31
C LEU A 56 2.86 -1.55 7.22
N PHE A 57 3.65 -2.53 6.82
CA PHE A 57 4.02 -3.67 7.63
C PHE A 57 5.27 -3.35 8.45
N SER A 58 5.17 -3.52 9.76
CA SER A 58 6.28 -3.31 10.68
C SER A 58 6.54 -4.58 11.47
N LEU A 59 7.79 -5.06 11.40
CA LEU A 59 8.28 -6.16 12.21
C LEU A 59 9.18 -5.59 13.30
N THR A 60 8.71 -5.64 14.54
CA THR A 60 9.51 -5.22 15.70
C THR A 60 10.41 -6.36 16.16
N LYS A 61 11.60 -5.99 16.64
CA LYS A 61 12.53 -6.96 17.22
C LYS A 61 11.93 -7.43 18.54
N ALA A 62 11.77 -8.74 18.67
CA ALA A 62 11.26 -9.31 19.90
C ALA A 62 12.27 -9.04 21.03
N PRO A 63 11.82 -8.63 22.23
CA PRO A 63 12.71 -8.32 23.35
C PRO A 63 13.50 -9.55 23.83
N SER A 64 13.02 -10.76 23.53
CA SER A 64 13.67 -12.03 23.82
C SER A 64 13.72 -12.92 22.57
N PRO A 65 14.77 -13.74 22.37
CA PRO A 65 14.81 -14.74 21.30
C PRO A 65 13.68 -15.79 21.41
N LEU A 66 13.06 -15.94 22.58
CA LEU A 66 11.91 -16.83 22.81
C LEU A 66 10.55 -16.16 22.55
N SER A 67 10.50 -14.83 22.41
CA SER A 67 9.27 -14.13 22.08
C SER A 67 9.07 -14.09 20.56
N CYS A 68 7.85 -14.39 20.11
CA CYS A 68 7.46 -14.16 18.71
C CYS A 68 7.68 -12.68 18.36
N ARG A 69 8.23 -12.42 17.18
CA ARG A 69 8.32 -11.04 16.68
C ARG A 69 6.91 -10.49 16.48
N ASN A 70 6.64 -9.30 17.01
CA ASN A 70 5.36 -8.67 16.77
C ASN A 70 5.35 -8.12 15.34
N PHE A 71 4.33 -8.54 14.60
CA PHE A 71 4.05 -8.06 13.26
C PHE A 71 2.84 -7.14 13.35
N THR A 72 2.99 -5.89 12.92
CA THR A 72 1.87 -4.95 12.85
C THR A 72 1.66 -4.50 11.41
N CYS A 73 0.41 -4.24 11.06
CA CYS A 73 0.06 -3.66 9.77
C CYS A 73 -0.81 -2.41 9.99
N ASN A 74 -0.27 -1.26 9.63
CA ASN A 74 -1.02 -0.02 9.59
C ASN A 74 -1.56 0.20 8.17
N LYS A 75 -2.88 0.25 8.06
CA LYS A 75 -3.57 0.57 6.82
C LYS A 75 -3.96 2.05 6.83
N PHE A 76 -3.40 2.82 5.91
CA PHE A 76 -3.72 4.22 5.70
C PHE A 76 -4.81 4.33 4.65
N ILE A 77 -5.91 4.97 5.02
CA ILE A 77 -7.16 5.04 4.28
C ILE A 77 -7.50 6.51 4.09
N TRP A 78 -7.72 6.92 2.86
CA TRP A 78 -8.27 8.24 2.59
C TRP A 78 -9.74 8.30 3.00
N TRP A 79 -10.11 9.37 3.66
CA TRP A 79 -11.45 9.65 4.12
C TRP A 79 -11.95 10.95 3.50
N SER A 80 -13.22 10.97 3.12
CA SER A 80 -13.89 12.17 2.61
C SER A 80 -15.34 12.11 3.04
N LYS A 81 -15.84 13.18 3.67
CA LYS A 81 -17.24 13.25 4.10
C LYS A 81 -18.22 13.08 2.94
N GLN A 82 -17.85 13.54 1.74
CA GLN A 82 -18.72 13.55 0.56
C GLN A 82 -18.63 12.25 -0.25
N THR A 83 -17.43 11.69 -0.40
CA THR A 83 -17.18 10.62 -1.39
C THR A 83 -16.75 9.30 -0.77
N ARG A 84 -16.34 9.29 0.51
CA ARG A 84 -15.81 8.10 1.19
C ARG A 84 -15.99 8.20 2.71
N PRO A 85 -17.23 8.24 3.22
CA PRO A 85 -17.47 8.18 4.65
C PRO A 85 -17.07 6.77 5.12
N TYR A 86 -15.95 6.68 5.83
CA TYR A 86 -15.54 5.56 6.68
C TYR A 86 -15.46 4.14 6.08
N ARG A 87 -14.38 3.91 5.33
CA ARG A 87 -13.59 2.65 5.24
C ARG A 87 -13.85 1.70 4.09
N THR A 88 -15.09 1.39 3.70
CA THR A 88 -15.27 0.66 2.43
C THR A 88 -15.11 1.64 1.30
N SER A 89 -13.86 1.82 0.88
CA SER A 89 -13.56 2.52 -0.34
C SER A 89 -14.20 1.80 -1.49
N LEU A 90 -15.04 2.49 -2.25
CA LEU A 90 -15.24 2.05 -3.61
C LEU A 90 -13.86 2.02 -4.25
N PRO A 91 -13.40 0.86 -4.72
CA PRO A 91 -12.16 0.81 -5.46
C PRO A 91 -12.34 1.76 -6.63
N LEU A 92 -11.36 2.56 -7.01
CA LEU A 92 -11.61 3.55 -8.05
C LEU A 92 -12.04 2.92 -9.39
N SER A 93 -11.62 1.69 -9.65
CA SER A 93 -12.07 0.89 -10.79
C SER A 93 -13.24 -0.02 -10.42
N CYS A 94 -14.22 -0.22 -11.33
CA CYS A 94 -15.20 -1.32 -11.19
C CYS A 94 -14.37 -2.60 -10.99
N PRO A 95 -14.49 -3.35 -9.87
CA PRO A 95 -13.78 -4.61 -9.72
C PRO A 95 -14.25 -5.65 -10.75
N VAL A 96 -15.41 -5.40 -11.36
CA VAL A 96 -16.02 -6.24 -12.39
C VAL A 96 -15.51 -5.90 -13.80
N CYS A 97 -15.46 -4.62 -14.21
CA CYS A 97 -15.08 -4.26 -15.59
C CYS A 97 -13.77 -3.48 -15.74
N GLY A 98 -13.23 -2.85 -14.68
CA GLY A 98 -11.93 -2.18 -14.69
C GLY A 98 -11.84 -0.68 -15.01
N PRO A 99 -12.81 0.05 -15.64
CA PRO A 99 -12.70 1.48 -15.84
C PRO A 99 -12.64 2.24 -14.52
N LEU A 100 -11.83 3.29 -14.52
CA LEU A 100 -11.69 4.23 -13.43
C LEU A 100 -12.90 5.15 -13.35
N TRP A 101 -13.25 5.58 -12.13
CA TRP A 101 -14.26 6.60 -11.87
C TRP A 101 -15.64 6.28 -12.44
N CYS A 102 -15.94 5.00 -12.69
CA CYS A 102 -17.25 4.63 -13.23
C CYS A 102 -18.32 4.58 -12.16
N TRP A 103 -18.21 5.26 -11.02
CA TRP A 103 -19.16 5.06 -9.92
C TRP A 103 -20.29 6.07 -9.99
N ASP A 104 -21.52 5.57 -9.98
CA ASP A 104 -22.71 6.42 -9.97
C ASP A 104 -22.84 7.12 -8.60
N GLN A 105 -23.78 8.04 -8.49
CA GLN A 105 -24.06 8.72 -7.25
C GLN A 105 -24.45 7.71 -6.15
N PRO A 106 -23.83 7.75 -4.96
CA PRO A 106 -24.18 6.83 -3.88
C PRO A 106 -25.64 6.99 -3.46
N VAL A 107 -26.35 5.87 -3.36
CA VAL A 107 -27.76 5.83 -2.91
C VAL A 107 -27.80 5.30 -1.48
N TRP A 108 -28.35 6.09 -0.56
CA TRP A 108 -28.56 5.68 0.83
C TRP A 108 -29.76 4.74 0.94
N SER A 109 -29.57 3.57 1.54
CA SER A 109 -30.64 2.63 1.84
C SER A 109 -30.88 2.55 3.35
N ALA A 110 -31.99 3.13 3.80
CA ALA A 110 -32.42 3.10 5.19
C ALA A 110 -33.07 1.75 5.60
N SER A 111 -33.26 0.82 4.67
CA SER A 111 -34.01 -0.43 4.91
C SER A 111 -33.21 -1.52 5.64
N VAL A 112 -31.90 -1.35 5.80
CA VAL A 112 -31.04 -2.25 6.58
C VAL A 112 -30.58 -1.43 7.78
N GLY A 113 -30.95 -1.83 9.00
CA GLY A 113 -30.91 -1.03 10.24
C GLY A 113 -29.57 -0.39 10.66
N GLU A 114 -28.52 -0.49 9.86
CA GLU A 114 -27.23 0.19 10.04
C GLU A 114 -26.95 1.30 9.03
N GLY A 115 -27.83 1.51 8.04
CA GLY A 115 -27.65 2.56 7.05
C GLY A 115 -26.43 2.30 6.17
N SER A 116 -26.67 1.72 4.99
CA SER A 116 -25.61 1.48 4.01
C SER A 116 -25.82 2.36 2.79
N TRP A 117 -24.72 2.84 2.22
CA TRP A 117 -24.77 3.39 0.86
C TRP A 117 -24.48 2.29 -0.13
N SER A 118 -25.26 2.24 -1.20
CA SER A 118 -24.98 1.39 -2.34
C SER A 118 -24.51 2.20 -3.51
N VAL A 119 -23.53 1.69 -4.25
CA VAL A 119 -23.03 2.36 -5.45
C VAL A 119 -22.97 1.37 -6.62
N ALA A 120 -23.49 1.81 -7.76
CA ALA A 120 -23.45 1.08 -9.03
C ALA A 120 -22.30 1.61 -9.89
N CYS A 121 -21.82 0.80 -10.83
CA CYS A 121 -20.92 1.32 -11.87
C CYS A 121 -21.75 1.88 -13.04
N GLU A 122 -21.50 3.14 -13.41
CA GLU A 122 -21.99 3.90 -14.57
C GLU A 122 -21.61 3.30 -15.91
N ASN A 123 -20.59 2.42 -15.97
CA ASN A 123 -20.27 1.77 -17.25
C ASN A 123 -21.47 0.88 -17.64
N PRO A 124 -22.17 1.16 -18.75
CA PRO A 124 -23.37 0.43 -19.15
C PRO A 124 -23.08 -1.03 -19.51
N ARG A 125 -21.81 -1.40 -19.65
CA ARG A 125 -21.35 -2.77 -19.86
C ARG A 125 -20.88 -3.46 -18.56
N CYS A 126 -20.76 -2.76 -17.42
CA CYS A 126 -20.43 -3.40 -16.13
C CYS A 126 -21.66 -4.18 -15.63
N SER A 127 -21.43 -5.39 -15.13
CA SER A 127 -22.42 -6.17 -14.37
C SER A 127 -23.68 -6.60 -15.13
N LEU A 128 -23.68 -6.62 -16.46
CA LEU A 128 -24.74 -7.28 -17.22
C LEU A 128 -24.54 -8.79 -17.20
N ASP A 129 -25.59 -9.55 -16.89
CA ASP A 129 -25.61 -10.98 -17.18
C ASP A 129 -25.69 -11.25 -18.69
N GLY A 130 -25.64 -12.52 -19.09
CA GLY A 130 -25.82 -12.92 -20.49
C GLY A 130 -27.17 -12.53 -21.11
N LYS A 131 -28.11 -11.97 -20.32
CA LYS A 131 -29.42 -11.47 -20.73
C LYS A 131 -29.52 -9.94 -20.66
N GLY A 132 -28.45 -9.23 -20.31
CA GLY A 132 -28.45 -7.77 -20.19
C GLY A 132 -29.08 -7.25 -18.88
N VAL A 133 -29.24 -8.09 -17.85
CA VAL A 133 -29.77 -7.69 -16.54
C VAL A 133 -28.62 -7.37 -15.59
N GLN A 134 -28.72 -6.23 -14.89
CA GLN A 134 -27.68 -5.78 -13.95
C GLN A 134 -27.67 -6.67 -12.71
N PHE A 135 -26.58 -7.40 -12.51
CA PHE A 135 -26.54 -8.55 -11.63
C PHE A 135 -26.24 -8.21 -10.17
N ILE A 136 -25.47 -7.15 -9.88
CA ILE A 136 -24.89 -6.96 -8.54
C ILE A 136 -24.68 -5.48 -8.18
N GLN A 137 -25.02 -5.16 -6.93
CA GLN A 137 -24.61 -3.95 -6.22
C GLN A 137 -23.08 -3.94 -6.09
N CYS A 138 -22.42 -3.04 -6.82
CA CYS A 138 -20.98 -3.13 -7.06
C CYS A 138 -20.12 -2.66 -5.88
N GLY A 139 -20.72 -2.06 -4.85
CA GLY A 139 -20.09 -1.79 -3.57
C GLY A 139 -21.07 -1.30 -2.51
N ALA A 140 -20.69 -1.49 -1.24
CA ALA A 140 -21.39 -0.98 -0.07
C ALA A 140 -20.47 -0.03 0.70
N LEU A 141 -20.92 1.19 1.02
CA LEU A 141 -20.24 2.10 1.95
C LEU A 141 -20.85 1.96 3.34
N SER A 142 -20.01 1.79 4.36
CA SER A 142 -20.44 1.87 5.75
C SER A 142 -20.25 3.30 6.28
N GLY A 143 -21.27 3.86 6.93
CA GLY A 143 -21.13 5.14 7.64
C GLY A 143 -20.35 5.04 8.96
N VAL A 144 -20.02 3.81 9.40
CA VAL A 144 -19.44 3.55 10.71
C VAL A 144 -17.93 3.73 10.67
N GLN A 145 -17.42 4.64 11.51
CA GLN A 145 -15.99 4.79 11.69
C GLN A 145 -15.39 3.47 12.18
N PRO A 146 -14.30 2.98 11.57
CA PRO A 146 -13.75 1.70 11.99
C PRO A 146 -13.19 1.74 13.39
N GLU A 147 -13.35 0.62 14.08
CA GLU A 147 -12.75 0.42 15.39
C GLU A 147 -11.22 0.58 15.31
N GLY A 148 -10.64 1.25 16.31
CA GLY A 148 -9.22 1.55 16.38
C GLY A 148 -8.70 2.58 15.37
N SER A 149 -9.56 3.16 14.52
CA SER A 149 -9.12 4.16 13.55
C SER A 149 -8.89 5.54 14.18
N HIS A 150 -7.88 6.25 13.70
CA HIS A 150 -7.66 7.65 14.07
C HIS A 150 -7.17 8.48 12.88
N PHE A 151 -7.52 9.76 12.87
CA PHE A 151 -7.07 10.71 11.85
C PHE A 151 -5.60 11.06 12.07
N ILE A 152 -4.82 11.00 10.98
CA ILE A 152 -3.42 11.45 10.97
C ILE A 152 -3.26 12.86 10.40
N THR A 153 -4.29 13.37 9.71
CA THR A 153 -4.38 14.76 9.24
C THR A 153 -5.27 15.61 10.14
N ALA A 154 -5.14 16.94 10.07
CA ALA A 154 -5.93 17.87 10.90
C ALA A 154 -7.45 17.68 10.76
N LYS A 155 -8.15 17.57 11.91
CA LYS A 155 -9.59 17.24 12.02
C LYS A 155 -10.56 18.24 11.37
N LYS A 156 -10.11 19.45 11.02
CA LYS A 156 -11.00 20.53 10.51
C LYS A 156 -11.26 20.45 9.00
N ARG A 157 -10.73 19.46 8.28
CA ARG A 157 -10.87 19.35 6.83
C ARG A 157 -12.03 18.42 6.43
N PRO A 158 -12.68 18.66 5.28
CA PRO A 158 -13.77 17.80 4.76
C PRO A 158 -13.26 16.43 4.27
N SER A 159 -11.94 16.26 4.22
CA SER A 159 -11.24 15.06 3.81
C SER A 159 -9.89 14.96 4.52
N GLY A 160 -9.31 13.76 4.55
CA GLY A 160 -8.06 13.52 5.24
C GLY A 160 -7.67 12.05 5.24
N TRP A 161 -6.55 11.74 5.88
CA TRP A 161 -6.10 10.36 6.03
C TRP A 161 -6.42 9.84 7.43
N MET A 162 -6.86 8.60 7.48
CA MET A 162 -7.02 7.81 8.70
C MET A 162 -6.03 6.67 8.67
N VAL A 163 -5.57 6.26 9.83
CA VAL A 163 -4.83 5.00 9.99
C VAL A 163 -5.67 4.02 10.78
N VAL A 164 -5.59 2.77 10.37
CA VAL A 164 -6.26 1.62 10.96
C VAL A 164 -5.19 0.58 11.25
N MET A 165 -5.13 0.09 12.49
CA MET A 165 -4.33 -1.10 12.78
C MET A 165 -5.13 -2.33 12.37
N LEU A 166 -4.61 -3.11 11.43
CA LEU A 166 -5.21 -4.40 11.09
C LEU A 166 -4.81 -5.41 12.18
N LEU A 167 -5.75 -6.24 12.60
CA LEU A 167 -5.50 -7.31 13.58
C LEU A 167 -5.00 -8.57 12.86
N ASP A 168 -4.36 -9.47 13.61
CA ASP A 168 -3.64 -10.63 13.05
C ASP A 168 -4.49 -11.51 12.13
N GLU A 169 -5.80 -11.61 12.35
CA GLU A 169 -6.72 -12.39 11.52
C GLU A 169 -6.88 -11.82 10.10
N GLU A 170 -7.04 -10.50 9.97
CA GLU A 170 -7.10 -9.82 8.67
C GLU A 170 -5.74 -9.86 7.95
N ILE A 171 -4.67 -9.83 8.74
CA ILE A 171 -3.30 -9.87 8.25
C ILE A 171 -2.94 -11.26 7.71
N MET A 172 -3.54 -12.36 8.18
CA MET A 172 -3.16 -13.71 7.74
C MET A 172 -3.24 -13.89 6.22
N TRP A 173 -4.27 -13.34 5.58
CA TRP A 173 -4.40 -13.36 4.12
C TRP A 173 -3.27 -12.59 3.42
N PHE A 174 -2.90 -11.43 3.97
CA PHE A 174 -1.78 -10.63 3.46
C PHE A 174 -0.44 -11.28 3.75
N LYS A 175 -0.24 -11.93 4.89
CA LYS A 175 0.98 -12.68 5.23
C LYS A 175 1.21 -13.79 4.22
N PHE A 176 0.17 -14.56 3.87
CA PHE A 176 0.27 -15.57 2.83
C PHE A 176 0.66 -14.95 1.48
N LEU A 177 -0.07 -13.93 1.03
CA LEU A 177 0.19 -13.30 -0.26
C LEU A 177 1.59 -12.65 -0.33
N PHE A 178 2.02 -12.00 0.75
CA PHE A 178 3.30 -11.30 0.85
C PHE A 178 4.47 -12.27 0.93
N ILE A 179 4.37 -13.35 1.71
CA ILE A 179 5.40 -14.39 1.75
C ILE A 179 5.56 -15.02 0.36
N PHE A 180 4.45 -15.35 -0.31
CA PHE A 180 4.48 -15.88 -1.66
C PHE A 180 5.11 -14.89 -2.66
N ALA A 181 4.72 -13.61 -2.61
CA ALA A 181 5.26 -12.59 -3.50
C ALA A 181 6.76 -12.35 -3.26
N CYS A 182 7.20 -12.24 -2.01
CA CYS A 182 8.61 -12.09 -1.67
C CYS A 182 9.43 -13.31 -2.07
N GLN A 183 8.90 -14.53 -1.90
CA GLN A 183 9.55 -15.75 -2.37
C GLN A 183 9.66 -15.74 -3.90
N LEU A 184 8.59 -15.39 -4.63
CA LEU A 184 8.63 -15.27 -6.10
C LEU A 184 9.66 -14.25 -6.58
N ILE A 185 9.67 -13.05 -5.98
CA ILE A 185 10.63 -12.00 -6.32
C ILE A 185 12.06 -12.44 -5.99
N TYR A 186 12.28 -13.07 -4.83
CA TYR A 186 13.59 -13.58 -4.46
C TYR A 186 14.06 -14.69 -5.41
N PHE A 187 13.19 -15.65 -5.76
CA PHE A 187 13.52 -16.72 -6.69
C PHE A 187 13.79 -16.23 -8.12
N HIS A 188 13.17 -15.15 -8.56
CA HIS A 188 13.40 -14.60 -9.90
C HIS A 188 14.55 -13.60 -9.97
N ILE A 189 14.85 -12.85 -8.91
CA ILE A 189 15.91 -11.83 -8.91
C ILE A 189 17.25 -12.38 -8.41
N ALA A 190 17.24 -13.33 -7.46
CA ALA A 190 18.48 -13.88 -6.90
C ALA A 190 19.40 -14.62 -7.92
N PRO A 191 18.91 -15.29 -8.97
CA PRO A 191 19.78 -15.91 -9.97
C PRO A 191 20.56 -14.88 -10.80
N ALA A 192 19.95 -13.73 -11.12
CA ALA A 192 20.59 -12.70 -11.95
C ALA A 192 21.78 -12.00 -11.25
N ALA A 193 21.80 -11.99 -9.91
CA ALA A 193 22.90 -11.44 -9.13
C ALA A 193 24.08 -12.41 -8.94
N ARG A 194 23.93 -13.71 -9.23
CA ARG A 194 25.03 -14.70 -9.10
C ARG A 194 25.89 -14.83 -10.35
N GLU A 195 25.38 -14.49 -11.53
CA GLU A 195 26.17 -14.58 -12.78
C GLU A 195 27.14 -13.41 -13.00
N THR A 196 27.05 -12.34 -12.20
CA THR A 196 27.97 -11.19 -12.30
C THR A 196 29.22 -11.28 -11.42
N GLN A 197 29.40 -12.36 -10.64
CA GLN A 197 30.56 -12.53 -9.75
C GLN A 197 31.63 -13.52 -10.21
N SER A 198 31.51 -14.15 -11.40
CA SER A 198 32.46 -15.20 -11.83
C SER A 198 33.62 -14.75 -12.73
N ASN A 199 33.74 -13.48 -13.13
CA ASN A 199 34.78 -13.03 -14.07
C ASN A 199 35.65 -11.85 -13.56
N VAL A 200 36.00 -11.82 -12.27
CA VAL A 200 37.13 -11.01 -11.79
C VAL A 200 38.25 -11.95 -11.38
N THR A 201 39.02 -12.42 -12.36
CA THR A 201 40.34 -12.98 -12.11
C THR A 201 41.25 -11.84 -11.68
N CYS A 202 41.55 -11.75 -10.39
CA CYS A 202 42.70 -10.98 -9.90
C CYS A 202 43.96 -11.55 -10.55
N ASN A 203 44.55 -10.82 -11.50
CA ASN A 203 45.94 -11.00 -11.86
C ASN A 203 46.79 -10.38 -10.75
N ASP A 204 47.14 -11.19 -9.75
CA ASP A 204 48.26 -10.92 -8.86
C ASP A 204 49.57 -11.16 -9.62
N SER A 205 49.97 -10.18 -10.43
CA SER A 205 51.37 -10.11 -10.88
C SER A 205 52.19 -9.42 -9.80
N PHE A 206 52.78 -10.26 -8.95
CA PHE A 206 54.02 -10.04 -8.23
C PHE A 206 55.01 -9.21 -9.07
N LEU A 207 55.38 -8.02 -8.58
CA LEU A 207 56.66 -7.39 -8.90
C LEU A 207 57.48 -7.31 -7.63
N THR A 208 58.26 -8.37 -7.42
CA THR A 208 59.54 -8.34 -6.71
C THR A 208 60.48 -7.39 -7.44
N GLY A 209 60.98 -6.39 -6.72
CA GLY A 209 62.00 -5.46 -7.20
C GLY A 209 62.87 -5.02 -6.02
N ASP A 210 63.92 -5.78 -5.80
CA ASP A 210 64.97 -5.58 -4.81
C ASP A 210 65.82 -4.32 -5.06
N HIS A 211 66.25 -3.72 -3.94
CA HIS A 211 67.57 -3.14 -3.66
C HIS A 211 68.12 -1.86 -4.33
N MET A 212 68.81 -1.09 -3.45
CA MET A 212 69.86 -0.06 -3.65
C MET A 212 69.39 1.37 -3.97
N ASN A 213 69.89 2.47 -3.39
CA ASN A 213 71.10 2.74 -2.59
C ASN A 213 70.91 3.99 -1.71
N SER A 214 71.73 4.06 -0.67
CA SER A 214 72.12 5.22 0.14
C SER A 214 72.41 6.52 -0.63
N PHE A 215 71.96 7.65 -0.08
CA PHE A 215 72.78 8.78 0.38
C PHE A 215 71.97 9.67 1.33
#